data_AF-A0A4P5X2F2-F1
#
_entry.id   AF-A0A4P5X2F2-F1
#
_cell.length_a   1.000
_cell.length_b   1.000
_cell.length_c   1.000
_cell.angle_alpha   90.00
_cell.angle_beta   90.00
_cell.angle_gamma   90.00
#
_symmetry.space_group_name_H-M   'P 1'
#
loop_
_entity.id
_entity.type
_entity.pdbx_description
1 polymer ?
#
loop_
_entity_poly.entity_id
_entity_poly.type
_entity_poly.pdbx_seq_one_letter_code
_entity_poly.pdbx_strand_id
1 'polypeptide(L)'
;MSTTAAPTNAPTNSPATYTSVEQQLAGELSVAASLENAAARVKHVQGWLHRIEGFALMRLVAASHTTAAGEVVEIGSFKGLSACWLAMGAQMLANAKITAGCGKIFAVDHFKGSPEHQPGGTHPDPDIARDGTTLNAFRSNIEKAGLTPFVNVIEKPSRDGATSWTGGPIRLCFIDGDHSYEASKEDFTLWSKHVPAGGYICLHDVGSWPGVTKFAEELANDPSSGYFRVFGVASLQVFRRVN
;
A
#
# COMPACT_ATOMS: atom_id res chain seq x y z
N MET A 1 -68.41 38.94 -24.13
CA MET A 1 -67.81 38.63 -22.82
C MET A 1 -66.45 38.00 -23.08
N SER A 2 -65.38 38.77 -22.89
CA SER A 2 -64.01 38.35 -23.15
C SER A 2 -63.42 37.81 -21.84
N THR A 3 -63.03 36.54 -21.80
CA THR A 3 -62.30 35.94 -20.69
C THR A 3 -60.89 35.62 -21.17
N THR A 4 -59.97 36.54 -20.92
CA THR A 4 -58.52 36.32 -21.02
C THR A 4 -58.07 35.50 -19.81
N ALA A 5 -57.69 34.25 -20.03
CA ALA A 5 -57.00 33.43 -19.03
C ALA A 5 -55.54 33.89 -18.91
N ALA A 6 -55.10 34.19 -17.69
CA ALA A 6 -53.71 34.53 -17.39
C ALA A 6 -52.81 33.27 -17.48
N PRO A 7 -51.56 33.38 -17.98
CA PRO A 7 -50.64 32.27 -17.96
C PRO A 7 -50.15 32.01 -16.53
N THR A 8 -50.39 30.81 -16.04
CA THR A 8 -49.80 30.31 -14.79
C THR A 8 -48.31 30.06 -15.00
N ASN A 9 -47.47 30.97 -14.52
CA ASN A 9 -46.03 30.73 -14.39
C ASN A 9 -45.79 29.65 -13.33
N ALA A 10 -45.53 28.42 -13.77
CA ALA A 10 -44.95 27.40 -12.90
C ALA A 10 -43.55 27.87 -12.47
N PRO A 11 -43.20 27.85 -11.18
CA PRO A 11 -41.87 28.22 -10.74
C PRO A 11 -40.85 27.25 -11.33
N THR A 12 -39.93 27.77 -12.15
CA THR A 12 -38.76 27.04 -12.62
C THR A 12 -37.82 26.88 -11.43
N ASN A 13 -37.96 25.79 -10.70
CA ASN A 13 -36.99 25.36 -9.71
C ASN A 13 -35.69 25.00 -10.43
N SER A 14 -34.77 25.96 -10.57
CA SER A 14 -33.38 25.64 -10.85
C SER A 14 -32.87 24.72 -9.73
N PRO A 15 -32.23 23.59 -10.05
CA PRO A 15 -31.66 22.72 -9.03
C PRO A 15 -30.65 23.53 -8.21
N ALA A 16 -30.77 23.47 -6.88
CA ALA A 16 -29.84 24.13 -5.98
C ALA A 16 -28.41 23.63 -6.27
N THR A 17 -27.48 24.55 -6.48
CA THR A 17 -26.06 24.25 -6.66
C THR A 17 -25.35 24.27 -5.32
N TYR A 18 -24.57 23.22 -5.04
CA TYR A 18 -23.71 23.17 -3.85
C TYR A 18 -22.70 24.33 -3.82
N THR A 19 -22.46 24.84 -2.63
CA THR A 19 -21.36 25.74 -2.31
C THR A 19 -20.01 25.02 -2.38
N SER A 20 -18.92 25.78 -2.49
CA SER A 20 -17.55 25.21 -2.44
C SER A 20 -17.27 24.49 -1.11
N VAL A 21 -17.83 24.96 -0.01
CA VAL A 21 -17.69 24.33 1.33
C VAL A 21 -18.37 22.97 1.35
N GLU A 22 -19.59 22.87 0.82
CA GLU A 22 -20.30 21.58 0.75
C GLU A 22 -19.58 20.58 -0.15
N GLN A 23 -19.02 21.03 -1.27
CA GLN A 23 -18.22 20.19 -2.16
C GLN A 23 -16.94 19.68 -1.48
N GLN A 24 -16.22 20.56 -0.77
CA GLN A 24 -15.03 20.19 -0.01
C GLN A 24 -15.36 19.17 1.09
N LEU A 25 -16.38 19.46 1.91
CA LEU A 25 -16.78 18.58 3.01
C LEU A 25 -17.24 17.22 2.49
N ALA A 26 -18.00 17.18 1.39
CA ALA A 26 -18.38 15.92 0.74
C ALA A 26 -17.16 15.11 0.28
N GLY A 27 -16.13 15.79 -0.25
CA GLY A 27 -14.85 15.17 -0.62
C GLY A 27 -14.12 14.56 0.57
N GLU A 28 -13.97 15.32 1.66
CA GLU A 28 -13.32 14.88 2.90
C GLU A 28 -14.04 13.68 3.52
N LEU A 29 -15.38 13.74 3.63
CA LEU A 29 -16.19 12.65 4.15
C LEU A 29 -16.15 11.40 3.25
N SER A 30 -16.07 11.58 1.94
CA SER A 30 -15.91 10.47 0.99
C SER A 30 -14.55 9.77 1.16
N VAL A 31 -13.47 10.53 1.40
CA VAL A 31 -12.15 9.98 1.72
C VAL A 31 -12.17 9.23 3.05
N ALA A 32 -12.77 9.80 4.09
CA ALA A 32 -12.91 9.14 5.40
C ALA A 32 -13.74 7.84 5.30
N ALA A 33 -14.86 7.87 4.58
CA ALA A 33 -15.68 6.68 4.34
C ALA A 33 -14.90 5.60 3.56
N SER A 34 -14.09 6.00 2.58
CA SER A 34 -13.24 5.06 1.83
C SER A 34 -12.22 4.37 2.73
N LEU A 35 -11.59 5.11 3.65
CA LEU A 35 -10.66 4.56 4.63
C LEU A 35 -11.37 3.57 5.57
N GLU A 36 -12.52 3.94 6.14
CA GLU A 36 -13.24 3.07 7.08
C GLU A 36 -13.79 1.81 6.40
N ASN A 37 -14.28 1.92 5.16
CA ASN A 37 -14.73 0.76 4.38
C ASN A 37 -13.59 -0.21 4.06
N ALA A 38 -12.44 0.32 3.63
CA ALA A 38 -11.26 -0.50 3.34
C ALA A 38 -10.72 -1.16 4.61
N ALA A 39 -10.65 -0.43 5.73
CA ALA A 39 -10.23 -0.98 7.00
C ALA A 39 -11.19 -2.08 7.52
N ALA A 40 -12.50 -1.88 7.38
CA ALA A 40 -13.49 -2.87 7.79
C ALA A 40 -13.34 -4.21 7.06
N ARG A 41 -12.89 -4.19 5.79
CA ARG A 41 -12.64 -5.40 4.99
C ARG A 41 -11.50 -6.24 5.52
N VAL A 42 -10.47 -5.61 6.08
CA VAL A 42 -9.24 -6.27 6.55
C VAL A 42 -9.12 -6.35 8.06
N LYS A 43 -10.14 -5.93 8.82
CA LYS A 43 -10.15 -5.93 10.30
C LYS A 43 -9.87 -7.29 10.94
N HIS A 44 -10.06 -8.38 10.19
CA HIS A 44 -9.85 -9.76 10.64
C HIS A 44 -8.42 -10.26 10.40
N VAL A 45 -7.61 -9.49 9.68
CA VAL A 45 -6.24 -9.82 9.31
C VAL A 45 -5.32 -9.29 10.40
N GLN A 46 -4.64 -10.18 11.11
CA GLN A 46 -3.61 -9.78 12.06
C GLN A 46 -2.40 -9.20 11.33
N GLY A 47 -1.86 -8.11 11.86
CA GLY A 47 -0.60 -7.50 11.44
C GLY A 47 -0.38 -6.18 12.18
N TRP A 48 0.79 -5.58 11.97
CA TRP A 48 1.15 -4.28 12.52
C TRP A 48 1.19 -3.26 11.38
N LEU A 49 0.06 -2.57 11.18
CA LEU A 49 -0.05 -1.50 10.20
C LEU A 49 -1.20 -0.59 10.63
N HIS A 50 -0.92 0.69 10.87
CA HIS A 50 -1.98 1.65 11.14
C HIS A 50 -2.89 1.77 9.92
N ARG A 51 -4.20 1.93 10.17
CA ARG A 51 -5.21 2.05 9.10
C ARG A 51 -4.88 3.18 8.12
N ILE A 52 -4.27 4.26 8.61
CA ILE A 52 -3.87 5.39 7.77
C ILE A 52 -2.64 5.08 6.89
N GLU A 53 -1.72 4.24 7.35
CA GLU A 53 -0.56 3.76 6.56
C GLU A 53 -1.04 2.82 5.46
N GLY A 54 -1.90 1.86 5.81
CA GLY A 54 -2.55 0.99 4.83
C GLY A 54 -3.34 1.77 3.78
N PHE A 55 -4.10 2.79 4.20
CA PHE A 55 -4.80 3.67 3.27
C PHE A 55 -3.82 4.45 2.37
N ALA A 56 -2.72 4.95 2.91
CA ALA A 56 -1.69 5.62 2.14
C ALA A 56 -1.07 4.69 1.08
N LEU A 57 -0.73 3.45 1.44
CA LEU A 57 -0.23 2.42 0.50
C LEU A 57 -1.25 2.12 -0.60
N MET A 58 -2.52 1.90 -0.24
CA MET A 58 -3.61 1.66 -1.19
C MET A 58 -3.75 2.82 -2.20
N ARG A 59 -3.74 4.06 -1.70
CA ARG A 59 -3.85 5.25 -2.54
C ARG A 59 -2.60 5.46 -3.40
N LEU A 60 -1.42 5.13 -2.89
CA LEU A 60 -0.16 5.25 -3.63
C LEU A 60 -0.08 4.20 -4.76
N VAL A 61 -0.54 2.97 -4.55
CA VAL A 61 -0.69 1.98 -5.63
C VAL A 61 -1.62 2.52 -6.72
N ALA A 62 -2.76 3.09 -6.33
CA ALA A 62 -3.74 3.64 -7.27
C ALA A 62 -3.26 4.90 -8.00
N ALA A 63 -2.25 5.62 -7.50
CA ALA A 63 -1.72 6.83 -8.13
C ALA A 63 -0.41 6.62 -8.89
N SER A 64 0.44 5.68 -8.45
CA SER A 64 1.81 5.49 -8.94
C SER A 64 1.92 5.15 -10.43
N HIS A 65 0.86 4.59 -11.04
CA HIS A 65 0.84 4.31 -12.48
C HIS A 65 0.98 5.57 -13.36
N THR A 66 0.72 6.76 -12.79
CA THR A 66 0.85 8.06 -13.48
C THR A 66 2.28 8.57 -13.52
N THR A 67 3.17 8.07 -12.67
CA THR A 67 4.57 8.50 -12.58
C THR A 67 5.54 7.43 -13.06
N ALA A 68 5.18 6.16 -12.96
CA ALA A 68 5.95 5.03 -13.47
C ALA A 68 5.06 3.84 -13.82
N ALA A 69 5.40 3.13 -14.89
CA ALA A 69 4.83 1.83 -15.21
C ALA A 69 5.59 0.72 -14.49
N GLY A 70 4.91 -0.35 -14.07
CA GLY A 70 5.57 -1.52 -13.52
C GLY A 70 4.74 -2.28 -12.49
N GLU A 71 5.35 -3.30 -11.91
CA GLU A 71 4.80 -4.12 -10.84
C GLU A 71 4.79 -3.38 -9.50
N VAL A 72 4.06 -3.91 -8.52
CA VAL A 72 4.17 -3.51 -7.13
C VAL A 72 4.75 -4.69 -6.35
N VAL A 73 5.73 -4.41 -5.50
CA VAL A 73 6.39 -5.43 -4.68
C VAL A 73 6.27 -5.05 -3.21
N GLU A 74 5.96 -6.03 -2.38
CA GLU A 74 6.01 -5.97 -0.92
C GLU A 74 7.07 -6.95 -0.42
N ILE A 75 7.93 -6.49 0.49
CA ILE A 75 8.92 -7.30 1.20
C ILE A 75 8.50 -7.40 2.66
N GLY A 76 8.27 -8.62 3.15
CA GLY A 76 7.64 -8.85 4.44
C GLY A 76 6.12 -8.75 4.30
N SER A 77 5.46 -9.91 4.28
CA SER A 77 4.04 -10.03 3.98
C SER A 77 3.25 -10.67 5.13
N PHE A 78 3.93 -11.40 6.02
CA PHE A 78 3.38 -11.98 7.24
C PHE A 78 2.04 -12.71 6.99
N LYS A 79 0.93 -12.13 7.47
CA LYS A 79 -0.44 -12.65 7.32
C LYS A 79 -1.29 -11.85 6.33
N GLY A 80 -0.69 -10.90 5.61
CA GLY A 80 -1.26 -10.25 4.43
C GLY A 80 -2.05 -8.97 4.68
N LEU A 81 -1.86 -8.30 5.82
CA LEU A 81 -2.59 -7.06 6.12
C LEU A 81 -2.26 -5.96 5.10
N SER A 82 -0.99 -5.61 4.95
CA SER A 82 -0.47 -4.66 3.97
C SER A 82 -0.71 -5.13 2.53
N ALA A 83 -0.50 -6.42 2.23
CA ALA A 83 -0.81 -7.01 0.93
C ALA A 83 -2.27 -6.78 0.52
N CYS A 84 -3.22 -6.89 1.45
CA CYS A 84 -4.62 -6.56 1.19
C CYS A 84 -4.79 -5.07 0.81
N TRP A 85 -4.14 -4.15 1.53
CA TRP A 85 -4.20 -2.72 1.21
C TRP A 85 -3.63 -2.40 -0.17
N LEU A 86 -2.47 -2.97 -0.52
CA LEU A 86 -1.86 -2.82 -1.84
C LEU A 86 -2.78 -3.38 -2.94
N ALA A 87 -3.35 -4.56 -2.72
CA ALA A 87 -4.28 -5.19 -3.64
C ALA A 87 -5.59 -4.42 -3.81
N MET A 88 -6.10 -3.76 -2.76
CA MET A 88 -7.23 -2.84 -2.87
C MET A 88 -6.91 -1.66 -3.79
N GLY A 89 -5.67 -1.14 -3.78
CA GLY A 89 -5.23 -0.11 -4.71
C GLY A 89 -5.22 -0.59 -6.16
N ALA A 90 -4.76 -1.81 -6.42
CA ALA A 90 -4.84 -2.44 -7.75
C ALA A 90 -6.30 -2.70 -8.18
N GLN A 91 -7.15 -3.12 -7.25
CA GLN A 91 -8.57 -3.32 -7.51
C GLN A 91 -9.28 -2.00 -7.87
N MET A 92 -8.92 -0.88 -7.24
CA MET A 92 -9.44 0.44 -7.62
C MET A 92 -9.13 0.76 -9.09
N LEU A 93 -7.90 0.52 -9.53
CA LEU A 93 -7.48 0.72 -10.92
C LEU A 93 -8.26 -0.18 -11.88
N ALA A 94 -8.41 -1.47 -11.54
CA ALA A 94 -9.18 -2.43 -12.34
C ALA A 94 -10.66 -2.03 -12.46
N ASN A 95 -11.29 -1.61 -11.36
CA ASN A 95 -12.68 -1.12 -11.35
C ASN A 95 -12.86 0.14 -12.21
N ALA A 96 -11.85 1.02 -12.22
CA ALA A 96 -11.79 2.20 -13.08
C ALA A 96 -11.40 1.88 -14.54
N LYS A 97 -11.14 0.61 -14.86
CA LYS A 97 -10.66 0.13 -16.18
C LYS A 97 -9.33 0.79 -16.60
N ILE A 98 -8.50 1.16 -15.63
CA ILE A 98 -7.16 1.70 -15.85
C ILE A 98 -6.19 0.53 -15.89
N THR A 99 -5.62 0.26 -17.07
CA THR A 99 -4.64 -0.83 -17.29
C THR A 99 -3.27 -0.32 -17.72
N ALA A 100 -3.19 0.90 -18.28
CA ALA A 100 -1.91 1.49 -18.68
C ALA A 100 -1.02 1.75 -17.46
N GLY A 101 0.23 1.28 -17.54
CA GLY A 101 1.20 1.39 -16.43
C GLY A 101 0.89 0.50 -15.23
N CYS A 102 -0.14 -0.34 -15.30
CA CYS A 102 -0.61 -1.21 -14.23
C CYS A 102 -0.02 -2.62 -14.34
N GLY A 103 0.85 -2.99 -13.39
CA GLY A 103 1.34 -4.35 -13.17
C GLY A 103 0.61 -5.04 -12.01
N LYS A 104 0.99 -6.28 -11.76
CA LYS A 104 0.56 -7.15 -10.66
C LYS A 104 1.19 -6.72 -9.32
N ILE A 105 0.61 -7.23 -8.23
CA ILE A 105 1.21 -7.16 -6.89
C ILE A 105 1.96 -8.47 -6.62
N PHE A 106 3.17 -8.36 -6.09
CA PHE A 106 3.97 -9.49 -5.61
C PHE A 106 4.29 -9.33 -4.12
N ALA A 107 3.85 -10.29 -3.33
CA ALA A 107 4.13 -10.42 -1.91
C ALA A 107 5.35 -11.35 -1.74
N VAL A 108 6.47 -10.81 -1.27
CA VAL A 108 7.75 -11.52 -1.12
C VAL A 108 8.03 -11.74 0.35
N ASP A 109 7.97 -13.00 0.77
CA ASP A 109 8.23 -13.40 2.15
C ASP A 109 8.62 -14.88 2.18
N HIS A 110 9.46 -15.28 3.12
CA HIS A 110 9.69 -16.70 3.40
C HIS A 110 8.59 -17.30 4.29
N PHE A 111 7.71 -16.46 4.85
CA PHE A 111 6.56 -16.78 5.70
C PHE A 111 6.92 -17.56 6.97
N LYS A 112 8.17 -17.51 7.43
CA LYS A 112 8.62 -18.20 8.66
C LYS A 112 8.65 -17.27 9.87
N GLY A 113 8.35 -15.99 9.67
CA GLY A 113 8.43 -14.92 10.65
C GLY A 113 9.84 -14.48 11.00
N SER A 114 9.96 -13.21 11.34
CA SER A 114 11.15 -12.59 11.93
C SER A 114 11.48 -13.16 13.31
N PRO A 115 12.68 -12.92 13.88
CA PRO A 115 13.10 -13.47 15.18
C PRO A 115 12.11 -13.22 16.33
N GLU A 116 11.44 -12.07 16.35
CA GLU A 116 10.43 -11.71 17.34
C GLU A 116 9.19 -12.61 17.31
N HIS A 117 8.88 -13.22 16.16
CA HIS A 117 7.72 -14.08 15.97
C HIS A 117 7.96 -15.54 16.37
N GLN A 118 9.21 -15.92 16.60
CA GLN A 118 9.57 -17.29 16.98
C GLN A 118 9.11 -17.60 18.41
N PRO A 119 8.93 -18.88 18.77
CA PRO A 119 8.68 -19.29 20.16
C PRO A 119 9.74 -18.73 21.10
N GLY A 120 9.32 -17.97 22.13
CA GLY A 120 10.22 -17.29 23.07
C GLY A 120 10.72 -15.91 22.61
N GLY A 121 10.34 -15.46 21.41
CA GLY A 121 10.53 -14.10 20.94
C GLY A 121 9.63 -13.08 21.66
N THR A 122 9.76 -11.80 21.31
CA THR A 122 8.98 -10.72 21.94
C THR A 122 7.51 -10.67 21.48
N HIS A 123 7.20 -11.24 20.32
CA HIS A 123 5.86 -11.26 19.71
C HIS A 123 5.54 -12.64 19.10
N PRO A 124 5.57 -13.73 19.90
CA PRO A 124 5.47 -15.08 19.37
C PRO A 124 4.14 -15.29 18.64
N ASP A 125 4.20 -15.84 17.43
CA ASP A 125 3.00 -16.07 16.62
C ASP A 125 2.52 -17.53 16.70
N PRO A 126 1.23 -17.77 16.99
CA PRO A 126 0.70 -19.12 17.14
C PRO A 126 0.70 -19.93 15.84
N ASP A 127 0.59 -19.31 14.66
CA ASP A 127 0.64 -20.04 13.39
C ASP A 127 2.07 -20.47 13.07
N ILE A 128 3.07 -19.65 13.39
CA ILE A 128 4.49 -20.04 13.29
C ILE A 128 4.81 -21.15 14.29
N ALA A 129 4.34 -21.06 15.53
CA ALA A 129 4.57 -22.11 16.53
C ALA A 129 3.91 -23.45 16.14
N ARG A 130 2.74 -23.40 15.50
CA ARG A 130 1.96 -24.59 15.11
C ARG A 130 2.46 -25.21 13.79
N ASP A 131 2.63 -24.39 12.76
CA ASP A 131 2.84 -24.84 11.37
C ASP A 131 4.23 -24.50 10.82
N GLY A 132 5.03 -23.71 11.56
CA GLY A 132 6.29 -23.16 11.08
C GLY A 132 6.14 -22.08 10.01
N THR A 133 4.90 -21.64 9.72
CA THR A 133 4.63 -20.67 8.66
C THR A 133 3.36 -19.85 8.85
N THR A 134 3.35 -18.62 8.35
CA THR A 134 2.15 -17.76 8.22
C THR A 134 1.48 -17.85 6.85
N LEU A 135 2.01 -18.62 5.89
CA LEU A 135 1.53 -18.64 4.50
C LEU A 135 0.06 -19.08 4.38
N ASN A 136 -0.38 -20.03 5.21
CA ASN A 136 -1.76 -20.48 5.21
C ASN A 136 -2.71 -19.37 5.66
N ALA A 137 -2.34 -18.65 6.73
CA ALA A 137 -3.09 -17.50 7.21
C ALA A 137 -3.11 -16.37 6.16
N PHE A 138 -1.95 -16.08 5.54
CA PHE A 138 -1.84 -15.13 4.44
C PHE A 138 -2.85 -15.44 3.32
N ARG A 139 -2.80 -16.65 2.76
CA ARG A 139 -3.69 -17.05 1.64
C ARG A 139 -5.16 -16.98 2.03
N SER A 140 -5.52 -17.49 3.22
CA SER A 140 -6.89 -17.40 3.76
C SER A 140 -7.36 -15.95 3.89
N ASN A 141 -6.49 -15.05 4.36
CA ASN A 141 -6.85 -13.64 4.56
C ASN A 141 -7.03 -12.90 3.22
N ILE A 142 -6.15 -13.12 2.25
CA ILE A 142 -6.32 -12.59 0.88
C ILE A 142 -7.64 -13.09 0.26
N GLU A 143 -7.96 -14.37 0.44
CA GLU A 143 -9.20 -14.97 -0.07
C GLU A 143 -10.45 -14.41 0.61
N LYS A 144 -10.48 -14.34 1.95
CA LYS A 144 -11.58 -13.75 2.72
C LYS A 144 -11.79 -12.27 2.40
N ALA A 145 -10.71 -11.56 2.10
CA ALA A 145 -10.79 -10.21 1.59
C ALA A 145 -11.28 -10.16 0.12
N GLY A 146 -11.31 -11.26 -0.64
CA GLY A 146 -11.71 -11.25 -2.05
C GLY A 146 -10.68 -10.56 -2.95
N LEU A 147 -9.39 -10.72 -2.63
CA LEU A 147 -8.26 -10.04 -3.30
C LEU A 147 -7.31 -11.00 -4.03
N THR A 148 -7.61 -12.30 -4.04
CA THR A 148 -6.82 -13.35 -4.71
C THR A 148 -6.39 -13.00 -6.14
N PRO A 149 -7.23 -12.40 -7.01
CA PRO A 149 -6.83 -12.08 -8.38
C PRO A 149 -5.70 -11.05 -8.50
N PHE A 150 -5.41 -10.29 -7.44
CA PHE A 150 -4.47 -9.17 -7.48
C PHE A 150 -3.10 -9.50 -6.89
N VAL A 151 -2.99 -10.57 -6.09
CA VAL A 151 -1.79 -10.88 -5.29
C VAL A 151 -1.10 -12.14 -5.81
N ASN A 152 0.19 -12.03 -6.12
CA ASN A 152 1.05 -13.14 -6.45
C ASN A 152 2.04 -13.33 -5.31
N VAL A 153 2.30 -14.58 -4.91
CA VAL A 153 3.22 -14.88 -3.81
C VAL A 153 4.56 -15.33 -4.36
N ILE A 154 5.65 -14.76 -3.82
CA ILE A 154 7.01 -15.25 -3.98
C ILE A 154 7.45 -15.74 -2.60
N GLU A 155 7.32 -17.05 -2.37
CA GLU A 155 7.67 -17.69 -1.10
C GLU A 155 9.19 -17.89 -1.00
N LYS A 156 9.92 -16.80 -0.77
CA LYS A 156 11.38 -16.77 -0.69
C LYS A 156 11.85 -15.69 0.28
N PRO A 157 13.05 -15.83 0.89
CA PRO A 157 13.74 -14.71 1.49
C PRO A 157 13.91 -13.56 0.49
N SER A 158 13.88 -12.32 0.98
CA SER A 158 13.97 -11.11 0.14
C SER A 158 15.15 -11.15 -0.84
N ARG A 159 16.36 -11.51 -0.37
CA ARG A 159 17.56 -11.63 -1.21
C ARG A 159 17.35 -12.57 -2.41
N ASP A 160 16.78 -13.74 -2.17
CA ASP A 160 16.53 -14.74 -3.21
C ASP A 160 15.42 -14.29 -4.16
N GLY A 161 14.39 -13.62 -3.63
CA GLY A 161 13.33 -12.97 -4.40
C GLY A 161 13.91 -11.93 -5.36
N ALA A 162 14.74 -11.01 -4.86
CA ALA A 162 15.37 -9.96 -5.66
C ALA A 162 16.37 -10.50 -6.69
N THR A 163 17.08 -11.59 -6.35
CA THR A 163 18.06 -12.21 -7.25
C THR A 163 17.38 -12.93 -8.41
N SER A 164 16.22 -13.55 -8.14
CA SER A 164 15.43 -14.28 -9.15
C SER A 164 14.31 -13.45 -9.77
N TRP A 165 14.30 -12.13 -9.55
CA TRP A 165 13.23 -11.26 -10.03
C TRP A 165 13.23 -11.13 -11.56
N THR A 166 12.12 -11.51 -12.17
CA THR A 166 11.88 -11.39 -13.63
C THR A 166 10.59 -10.62 -13.94
N GLY A 167 9.96 -9.99 -12.94
CA GLY A 167 8.67 -9.30 -13.11
C GLY A 167 8.75 -7.97 -13.87
N GLY A 168 9.95 -7.44 -14.11
CA GLY A 168 10.16 -6.17 -14.81
C GLY A 168 10.30 -4.97 -13.85
N PRO A 169 10.08 -3.74 -14.32
CA PRO A 169 10.16 -2.54 -13.49
C PRO A 169 9.18 -2.57 -12.31
N ILE A 170 9.57 -2.02 -11.17
CA ILE A 170 8.75 -1.96 -9.95
C ILE A 170 8.34 -0.50 -9.71
N ARG A 171 7.09 -0.14 -9.97
CA ARG A 171 6.64 1.26 -9.78
C ARG A 171 6.45 1.62 -8.30
N LEU A 172 6.28 0.63 -7.43
CA LEU A 172 6.16 0.80 -5.99
C LEU A 172 6.74 -0.42 -5.29
N CYS A 173 7.74 -0.21 -4.44
CA CYS A 173 8.29 -1.23 -3.55
C CYS A 173 8.00 -0.84 -2.11
N PHE A 174 7.32 -1.70 -1.35
CA PHE A 174 7.07 -1.53 0.08
C PHE A 174 7.99 -2.49 0.85
N ILE A 175 8.80 -1.96 1.77
CA ILE A 175 9.76 -2.71 2.58
C ILE A 175 9.31 -2.66 4.03
N ASP A 176 8.95 -3.83 4.55
CA ASP A 176 8.41 -4.10 5.89
C ASP A 176 8.85 -5.50 6.37
N GLY A 177 10.12 -5.83 6.10
CA GLY A 177 10.74 -7.12 6.39
C GLY A 177 11.37 -7.18 7.78
N ASP A 178 12.69 -7.37 7.83
CA ASP A 178 13.44 -7.38 9.09
C ASP A 178 13.83 -5.95 9.50
N HIS A 179 13.74 -5.67 10.80
CA HIS A 179 13.88 -4.33 11.37
C HIS A 179 15.33 -3.92 11.72
N SER A 180 16.31 -4.76 11.39
CA SER A 180 17.73 -4.38 11.49
C SER A 180 18.11 -3.37 10.41
N TYR A 181 19.12 -2.55 10.70
CA TYR A 181 19.66 -1.59 9.74
C TYR A 181 20.19 -2.31 8.50
N GLU A 182 20.92 -3.41 8.71
CA GLU A 182 21.55 -4.20 7.67
C GLU A 182 20.51 -4.81 6.72
N ALA A 183 19.44 -5.41 7.25
CA ALA A 183 18.40 -6.00 6.43
C ALA A 183 17.60 -4.94 5.65
N SER A 184 17.18 -3.86 6.31
CA SER A 184 16.47 -2.76 5.64
C SER A 184 17.29 -2.14 4.50
N LYS A 185 18.59 -1.92 4.73
CA LYS A 185 19.52 -1.40 3.72
C LYS A 185 19.77 -2.40 2.59
N GLU A 186 19.88 -3.68 2.92
CA GLU A 186 20.01 -4.75 1.92
C GLU A 186 18.77 -4.82 1.02
N ASP A 187 17.57 -4.86 1.60
CA ASP A 187 16.32 -4.89 0.86
C ASP A 187 16.22 -3.69 -0.07
N PHE A 188 16.50 -2.49 0.42
CA PHE A 188 16.58 -1.31 -0.43
C PHE A 188 17.58 -1.50 -1.56
N THR A 189 18.81 -1.91 -1.26
CA THR A 189 19.89 -2.04 -2.26
C THR A 189 19.52 -3.04 -3.36
N LEU A 190 18.92 -4.17 -2.98
CA LEU A 190 18.56 -5.24 -3.89
C LEU A 190 17.34 -4.92 -4.74
N TRP A 191 16.32 -4.27 -4.17
CA TRP A 191 15.06 -4.01 -4.87
C TRP A 191 15.03 -2.67 -5.61
N SER A 192 15.71 -1.63 -5.10
CA SER A 192 15.75 -0.29 -5.72
C SER A 192 16.30 -0.27 -7.14
N LYS A 193 17.16 -1.24 -7.50
CA LYS A 193 17.69 -1.40 -8.86
C LYS A 193 16.60 -1.67 -9.92
N HIS A 194 15.45 -2.20 -9.50
CA HIS A 194 14.31 -2.48 -10.36
C HIS A 194 13.27 -1.35 -10.39
N VAL A 195 13.39 -0.36 -9.52
CA VAL A 195 12.47 0.78 -9.43
C VAL A 195 12.88 1.82 -10.47
N PRO A 196 12.06 2.18 -11.48
CA PRO A 196 12.43 3.19 -12.47
C PRO A 196 12.31 4.61 -11.91
N ALA A 197 12.84 5.61 -12.62
CA ALA A 197 12.55 7.01 -12.33
C ALA A 197 11.03 7.25 -12.26
N GLY A 198 10.59 8.02 -11.26
CA GLY A 198 9.17 8.22 -10.95
C GLY A 198 8.53 7.12 -10.09
N GLY A 199 9.22 5.98 -9.89
CA GLY A 199 8.79 4.90 -8.99
C GLY A 199 9.05 5.22 -7.51
N TYR A 200 8.41 4.45 -6.64
CA TYR A 200 8.40 4.69 -5.20
C TYR A 200 9.05 3.56 -4.40
N ILE A 201 9.70 3.93 -3.30
CA ILE A 201 10.07 3.02 -2.21
C ILE A 201 9.40 3.53 -0.93
N CYS A 202 8.74 2.63 -0.22
CA CYS A 202 8.10 2.91 1.05
C CYS A 202 8.80 2.09 2.13
N LEU A 203 9.24 2.73 3.20
CA LEU A 203 9.82 2.10 4.39
C LEU A 203 8.83 2.19 5.53
N HIS A 204 8.49 1.07 6.15
CA HIS A 204 7.63 1.06 7.33
C HIS A 204 8.45 1.24 8.62
N ASP A 205 7.77 1.39 9.76
CA ASP A 205 8.39 1.26 11.09
C ASP A 205 9.49 2.28 11.43
N VAL A 206 9.56 3.38 10.67
CA VAL A 206 10.44 4.52 10.94
C VAL A 206 9.95 5.27 12.18
N GLY A 207 10.85 5.49 13.12
CA GLY A 207 10.57 6.04 14.46
C GLY A 207 10.26 4.97 15.51
N SER A 208 9.83 3.77 15.10
CA SER A 208 9.54 2.65 16.00
C SER A 208 10.71 1.68 16.14
N TRP A 209 11.47 1.46 15.07
CA TRP A 209 12.63 0.57 15.08
C TRP A 209 13.93 1.31 14.78
N PRO A 210 14.95 1.26 15.67
CA PRO A 210 16.17 2.04 15.50
C PRO A 210 16.95 1.75 14.21
N GLY A 211 16.98 0.48 13.78
CA GLY A 211 17.69 0.05 12.56
C GLY A 211 17.08 0.66 11.30
N VAL A 212 15.77 0.45 11.13
CA VAL A 212 14.99 1.02 10.03
C VAL A 212 15.03 2.54 10.04
N THR A 213 14.88 3.16 11.22
CA THR A 213 14.91 4.63 11.38
C THR A 213 16.24 5.20 10.92
N LYS A 214 17.35 4.62 11.37
CA LYS A 214 18.69 5.06 10.95
C LYS A 214 18.83 4.97 9.43
N PHE A 215 18.39 3.89 8.82
CA PHE A 215 18.49 3.72 7.37
C PHE A 215 17.61 4.73 6.60
N ALA A 216 16.37 4.96 7.04
CA ALA A 216 15.46 5.92 6.41
C ALA A 216 15.97 7.37 6.50
N GLU A 217 16.64 7.73 7.60
CA GLU A 217 17.30 9.03 7.74
C GLU A 217 18.57 9.14 6.89
N GLU A 218 19.38 8.09 6.78
CA GLU A 218 20.51 8.07 5.85
C GLU A 218 20.05 8.25 4.40
N LEU A 219 19.02 7.51 3.97
CA LEU A 219 18.46 7.61 2.62
C LEU A 219 17.92 9.02 2.33
N ALA A 220 17.26 9.65 3.30
CA ALA A 220 16.72 11.00 3.15
C ALA A 220 17.80 12.08 3.04
N ASN A 221 18.97 11.85 3.65
CA ASN A 221 20.07 12.80 3.70
C ASN A 221 21.19 12.50 2.70
N ASP A 222 21.06 11.43 1.90
CA ASP A 222 22.02 11.08 0.84
C ASP A 222 21.57 11.66 -0.52
N PRO A 223 22.16 12.79 -0.97
CA PRO A 223 21.81 13.40 -2.26
C PRO A 223 22.25 12.54 -3.46
N SER A 224 23.13 11.56 -3.25
CA SER A 224 23.61 10.66 -4.30
C SER A 224 22.73 9.43 -4.50
N SER A 225 21.78 9.19 -3.59
CA SER A 225 20.89 8.01 -3.63
C SER A 225 19.97 7.98 -4.85
N GLY A 226 19.67 9.14 -5.45
CA GLY A 226 18.65 9.27 -6.50
C GLY A 226 17.21 9.21 -5.98
N TYR A 227 17.02 9.21 -4.65
CA TYR A 227 15.71 9.24 -3.98
C TYR A 227 15.56 10.51 -3.15
N PHE A 228 14.31 10.96 -3.00
CA PHE A 228 13.96 12.00 -2.02
C PHE A 228 12.69 11.61 -1.28
N ARG A 229 12.60 12.03 -0.02
CA ARG A 229 11.41 11.82 0.82
C ARG A 229 10.27 12.70 0.33
N VAL A 230 9.13 12.09 0.00
CA VAL A 230 7.93 12.77 -0.51
C VAL A 230 7.02 13.16 0.66
N PHE A 231 6.69 12.20 1.52
CA PHE A 231 5.89 12.41 2.73
C PHE A 231 6.10 11.24 3.71
N GLY A 232 5.61 11.44 4.93
CA GLY A 232 5.46 10.36 5.92
C GLY A 232 4.09 10.41 6.56
N VAL A 233 3.60 9.26 7.03
CA VAL A 233 2.35 9.14 7.77
C VAL A 233 2.49 8.06 8.82
N ALA A 234 2.31 8.42 10.10
CA ALA A 234 2.69 7.58 11.22
C ALA A 234 4.14 7.05 11.05
N SER A 235 4.39 5.74 11.02
CA SER A 235 5.74 5.17 10.84
C SER A 235 6.13 4.95 9.37
N LEU A 236 5.20 5.09 8.42
CA LEU A 236 5.46 4.92 7.00
C LEU A 236 6.17 6.16 6.41
N GLN A 237 7.31 5.96 5.77
CA GLN A 237 8.03 6.99 4.99
C GLN A 237 8.06 6.62 3.51
N VAL A 238 7.70 7.57 2.64
CA VAL A 238 7.61 7.37 1.20
C VAL A 238 8.70 8.17 0.48
N PHE A 239 9.46 7.48 -0.35
CA PHE A 239 10.53 8.03 -1.18
C PHE A 239 10.20 7.84 -2.66
N ARG A 240 10.59 8.78 -3.51
CA ARG A 240 10.44 8.68 -4.96
C ARG A 240 11.78 8.77 -5.65
N ARG A 241 12.00 7.88 -6.63
CA ARG A 241 13.19 7.89 -7.48
C ARG A 241 13.10 9.02 -8.50
N VAL A 242 14.15 9.81 -8.66
CA VAL A 242 14.21 10.93 -9.62
C VAL A 242 14.92 10.55 -10.91
N ASN A 243 15.99 9.74 -10.79
CA ASN A 243 16.90 9.40 -11.87
C ASN A 243 17.05 7.88 -12.04
#